data_AF-A0A8J7QS23-F1
#
_entry.id   AF-A0A8J7QS23-F1
#
_cell.length_a   1.000
_cell.length_b   1.000
_cell.length_c   1.000
_cell.angle_alpha   90.00
_cell.angle_beta   90.00
_cell.angle_gamma   90.00
#
_symmetry.space_group_name_H-M   'P 1'
#
loop_
_entity.id
_entity.type
_entity.pdbx_description
1 polymer ?
#
loop_
_entity_poly.entity_id
_entity_poly.type
_entity_poly.pdbx_seq_one_letter_code
_entity_poly.pdbx_strand_id
1 'polypeptide(L)'
;MRILIISLACAALLMGPAPAPAAPVSRIAAVVNGDMITVRELDRHVQSEIKARKLLGKTDSRSAAELRKAVLESMISEKLVYQQAAKEKIKASDEEIDQVIADMKKESNLSPEVFQQQL
;
A
#
# COMPACT_ATOMS: atom_id res chain seq x y z
N MET A 1 44.79 35.82 -10.63
CA MET A 1 43.57 35.14 -11.10
C MET A 1 43.69 33.61 -11.17
N ARG A 2 44.84 33.02 -11.53
CA ARG A 2 45.05 31.56 -11.58
C ARG A 2 44.92 30.85 -10.23
N ILE A 3 45.39 31.46 -9.15
CA ILE A 3 45.36 30.90 -7.78
C ILE A 3 43.93 30.83 -7.22
N LEU A 4 43.04 31.74 -7.63
CA LEU A 4 41.64 31.76 -7.21
C LEU A 4 40.85 30.59 -7.83
N ILE A 5 41.18 30.22 -9.07
CA ILE A 5 40.52 29.11 -9.79
C ILE A 5 40.95 27.76 -9.22
N ILE A 6 42.21 27.62 -8.78
CA ILE A 6 42.73 26.40 -8.15
C ILE A 6 42.06 26.18 -6.78
N SER A 7 41.86 27.25 -6.01
CA SER A 7 41.16 27.16 -4.72
C SER A 7 39.68 26.77 -4.85
N LEU A 8 39.01 27.21 -5.92
CA LEU A 8 37.61 26.88 -6.18
C LEU A 8 37.43 25.44 -6.68
N ALA A 9 38.38 24.93 -7.46
CA ALA A 9 38.40 23.53 -7.89
C ALA A 9 38.63 22.56 -6.71
N CYS A 10 39.46 22.93 -5.73
CA CYS A 10 39.72 22.10 -4.55
C CYS A 10 38.52 22.00 -3.60
N ALA A 11 37.67 23.05 -3.53
CA ALA A 11 36.46 23.04 -2.71
C ALA A 11 35.38 22.10 -3.26
N ALA A 12 35.29 21.92 -4.58
CA ALA A 12 34.33 21.01 -5.20
C ALA A 12 34.67 19.53 -4.95
N LEU A 13 35.95 19.20 -4.73
CA LEU A 13 36.40 17.82 -4.43
C LEU A 13 36.07 17.35 -3.00
N LEU A 14 35.68 18.26 -2.10
CA LEU A 14 35.28 17.93 -0.73
C LEU A 14 33.79 17.57 -0.60
N MET A 15 32.99 17.78 -1.64
CA MET A 15 31.60 17.32 -1.69
C MET A 15 31.56 15.87 -2.21
N GLY A 16 31.89 14.93 -1.32
CA GLY A 16 31.70 13.50 -1.58
C GLY A 16 30.22 13.12 -1.72
N PRO A 17 29.91 11.95 -2.32
CA PRO A 17 28.53 11.51 -2.47
C PRO A 17 27.86 11.36 -1.09
N ALA A 18 26.71 12.01 -0.92
CA ALA A 18 25.91 11.88 0.29
C ALA A 18 25.49 10.41 0.47
N PRO A 19 25.53 9.85 1.69
CA PRO A 19 25.06 8.50 1.94
C PRO A 19 23.58 8.41 1.54
N ALA A 20 23.29 7.59 0.54
CA ALA A 20 21.92 7.29 0.17
C ALA A 20 21.23 6.61 1.35
N PRO A 21 20.00 7.04 1.75
CA PRO A 21 19.29 6.38 2.82
C PRO A 21 19.09 4.91 2.44
N ALA A 22 19.62 4.01 3.26
CA ALA A 22 19.44 2.58 3.07
C ALA A 22 17.94 2.26 3.11
N ALA A 23 17.39 1.77 2.00
CA ALA A 23 16.00 1.38 1.93
C ALA A 23 15.74 0.27 2.97
N PRO A 24 14.75 0.42 3.86
CA PRO A 24 14.46 -0.61 4.85
C PRO A 24 14.01 -1.87 4.11
N VAL A 25 14.80 -2.94 4.21
CA VAL A 25 14.44 -4.25 3.67
C VAL A 25 13.17 -4.71 4.37
N SER A 26 12.05 -4.74 3.64
CA SER A 26 10.77 -5.18 4.16
C SER A 26 10.86 -6.65 4.59
N ARG A 27 10.63 -6.91 5.87
CA ARG A 27 10.61 -8.27 6.42
C ARG A 27 9.39 -9.03 5.87
N ILE A 28 9.54 -10.33 5.64
CA ILE A 28 8.45 -11.21 5.18
C ILE A 28 7.56 -11.56 6.39
N ALA A 29 6.25 -11.40 6.24
CA ALA A 29 5.24 -11.81 7.21
C ALA A 29 4.67 -13.21 6.89
N ALA A 30 4.43 -13.50 5.60
CA ALA A 30 3.98 -14.81 5.14
C ALA A 30 4.37 -15.04 3.66
N VAL A 31 4.34 -16.30 3.22
CA VAL A 31 4.51 -16.70 1.82
C VAL A 31 3.34 -17.59 1.41
N VAL A 32 2.68 -17.27 0.30
CA VAL A 32 1.46 -17.94 -0.20
C VAL A 32 1.69 -18.37 -1.65
N ASN A 33 1.93 -19.67 -1.88
CA ASN A 33 2.24 -20.23 -3.21
C ASN A 33 3.36 -19.49 -3.98
N GLY A 34 4.36 -18.97 -3.26
CA GLY A 34 5.48 -18.22 -3.85
C GLY A 34 5.31 -16.70 -3.80
N ASP A 35 4.11 -16.19 -3.53
CA ASP A 35 3.86 -14.77 -3.35
C ASP A 35 4.08 -14.36 -1.89
N MET A 36 4.91 -13.34 -1.68
CA MET A 36 5.22 -12.85 -0.33
C MET A 36 4.22 -11.80 0.13
N ILE A 37 3.83 -11.86 1.40
CA ILE A 37 3.17 -10.79 2.14
C ILE A 37 4.22 -10.18 3.06
N THR A 38 4.52 -8.90 2.91
CA THR A 38 5.50 -8.20 3.74
C THR A 38 4.88 -7.67 5.03
N VAL A 39 5.71 -7.44 6.03
CA VAL A 39 5.30 -6.82 7.30
C VAL A 39 4.73 -5.41 7.07
N ARG A 40 5.29 -4.64 6.14
CA ARG A 40 4.78 -3.30 5.79
C ARG A 40 3.37 -3.35 5.23
N GLU A 41 3.07 -4.32 4.37
CA GLU A 41 1.73 -4.52 3.83
C GLU A 41 0.75 -4.94 4.90
N LEU A 42 1.13 -5.90 5.75
CA LEU A 42 0.31 -6.32 6.87
C LEU A 42 -0.02 -5.14 7.80
N ASP A 43 0.98 -4.34 8.16
CA ASP A 43 0.77 -3.21 9.06
C ASP A 43 -0.14 -2.15 8.41
N ARG A 44 -0.01 -1.90 7.10
CA ARG A 44 -0.91 -1.02 6.33
C ARG A 44 -2.35 -1.52 6.35
N HIS A 45 -2.57 -2.82 6.12
CA HIS A 45 -3.90 -3.43 6.15
C HIS A 45 -4.51 -3.37 7.57
N VAL A 46 -3.72 -3.63 8.61
CA VAL A 46 -4.18 -3.51 10.01
C VAL A 46 -4.63 -2.08 10.31
N GLN A 47 -3.88 -1.07 9.88
CA GLN A 47 -4.27 0.34 10.09
C GLN A 47 -5.55 0.69 9.33
N SER A 48 -5.73 0.19 8.11
CA SER A 48 -6.96 0.38 7.33
C SER A 48 -8.17 -0.25 8.03
N GLU A 49 -8.01 -1.47 8.52
CA GLU A 49 -9.06 -2.21 9.23
C GLU A 49 -9.48 -1.51 10.52
N ILE A 50 -8.51 -0.98 11.29
CA ILE A 50 -8.79 -0.18 12.49
C ILE A 50 -9.60 1.07 12.13
N LYS A 51 -9.22 1.79 11.05
CA LYS A 51 -9.94 2.98 10.61
C LYS A 51 -11.37 2.65 10.19
N ALA A 52 -11.57 1.61 9.37
CA ALA A 52 -12.89 1.17 8.93
C ALA A 52 -13.79 0.81 10.12
N ARG A 53 -13.27 0.09 11.11
CA ARG A 53 -14.01 -0.27 12.33
C ARG A 53 -14.41 0.93 13.18
N LYS A 54 -13.51 1.91 13.31
CA LYS A 54 -13.80 3.18 14.01
C LYS A 54 -14.95 3.94 13.35
N LEU A 55 -14.98 4.01 12.01
CA LEU A 55 -16.07 4.64 11.27
C LEU A 55 -17.42 3.94 11.50
N LEU A 56 -17.40 2.62 11.69
CA LEU A 56 -18.59 1.82 11.98
C LEU A 56 -18.99 1.79 13.47
N GLY A 57 -18.31 2.56 14.33
CA GLY A 57 -18.58 2.59 15.77
C GLY A 57 -18.30 1.27 16.49
N LYS A 58 -17.52 0.37 15.88
CA LYS A 58 -17.19 -0.93 16.46
C LYS A 58 -15.93 -0.80 17.32
N THR A 59 -16.08 -0.94 18.63
CA THR A 59 -14.94 -1.08 19.55
C THR A 59 -14.35 -2.48 19.40
N ASP A 60 -13.09 -2.58 18.99
CA ASP A 60 -12.41 -3.86 18.87
C ASP A 60 -11.97 -4.33 20.26
N SER A 61 -12.55 -5.42 20.74
CA SER A 61 -12.19 -6.06 22.00
C SER A 61 -10.98 -6.98 21.88
N ARG A 62 -10.52 -7.27 20.65
CA ARG A 62 -9.37 -8.14 20.41
C ARG A 62 -8.07 -7.45 20.78
N SER A 63 -7.10 -8.23 21.23
CA SER A 63 -5.73 -7.76 21.39
C SER A 63 -5.12 -7.36 20.05
N ALA A 64 -4.10 -6.50 20.07
CA ALA A 64 -3.39 -6.10 18.86
C ALA A 64 -2.80 -7.30 18.08
N ALA A 65 -2.38 -8.35 18.80
CA ALA A 65 -1.85 -9.57 18.19
C ALA A 65 -2.93 -10.38 17.47
N GLU A 66 -4.12 -10.52 18.07
CA GLU A 66 -5.26 -11.22 17.47
C GLU A 66 -5.80 -10.48 16.25
N LEU A 67 -5.92 -9.15 16.33
CA LEU A 67 -6.31 -8.34 15.18
C LEU A 67 -5.31 -8.51 14.02
N ARG A 68 -4.00 -8.43 14.32
CA ARG A 68 -2.97 -8.60 13.31
C ARG A 68 -3.02 -10.00 12.67
N LYS A 69 -3.25 -11.04 13.47
CA LYS A 69 -3.42 -12.40 12.97
C LYS A 69 -4.66 -12.52 12.07
N ALA A 70 -5.80 -12.00 12.49
CA ALA A 70 -7.04 -12.02 11.70
C ALA A 70 -6.87 -11.29 10.35
N VAL A 71 -6.20 -10.13 10.35
CA VAL A 71 -5.91 -9.40 9.12
C VAL A 71 -4.97 -10.20 8.22
N LEU A 72 -3.93 -10.82 8.77
CA LEU A 72 -3.03 -11.67 7.99
C LEU A 72 -3.76 -12.87 7.36
N GLU A 73 -4.63 -13.55 8.10
CA GLU A 73 -5.46 -14.64 7.60
C GLU A 73 -6.41 -14.19 6.47
N SER A 74 -7.00 -13.00 6.62
CA SER A 74 -7.80 -12.37 5.56
C SER A 74 -6.98 -12.11 4.30
N MET A 75 -5.78 -11.53 4.45
CA MET A 75 -4.89 -11.25 3.31
C MET A 75 -4.44 -12.53 2.60
N ILE A 76 -4.16 -13.60 3.35
CA ILE A 76 -3.82 -14.92 2.77
C ILE A 76 -5.00 -15.46 1.97
N SER A 77 -6.20 -15.41 2.54
CA SER A 77 -7.42 -15.91 1.89
C SER A 77 -7.73 -15.14 0.61
N GLU A 78 -7.67 -13.81 0.66
CA GLU A 78 -7.85 -12.93 -0.50
C GLU A 78 -6.84 -13.24 -1.60
N LYS A 79 -5.56 -13.41 -1.24
CA LYS A 79 -4.50 -13.78 -2.19
C LYS A 79 -4.75 -15.14 -2.85
N LEU A 80 -5.23 -16.14 -2.09
CA LEU A 80 -5.59 -17.44 -2.65
C LEU A 80 -6.74 -17.33 -3.64
N VAL A 81 -7.77 -16.53 -3.34
CA VAL A 81 -8.89 -16.27 -4.26
C VAL A 81 -8.39 -15.60 -5.54
N TYR A 82 -7.54 -14.57 -5.44
CA TYR A 82 -6.95 -13.92 -6.62
C TYR A 82 -6.10 -14.88 -7.47
N GLN A 83 -5.28 -15.71 -6.82
CA GLN A 83 -4.49 -16.72 -7.54
C GLN A 83 -5.39 -17.73 -8.26
N GLN A 84 -6.50 -18.15 -7.65
CA GLN A 84 -7.45 -19.06 -8.28
C GLN A 84 -8.19 -18.39 -9.44
N ALA A 85 -8.69 -17.16 -9.28
CA ALA A 85 -9.32 -16.40 -10.33
C ALA A 85 -8.38 -16.20 -11.55
N ALA A 86 -7.10 -15.92 -11.28
CA ALA A 86 -6.08 -15.80 -12.33
C ALA A 86 -5.85 -17.12 -13.08
N LYS A 87 -5.83 -18.26 -12.36
CA LYS A 87 -5.74 -19.61 -12.98
C LYS A 87 -6.94 -19.91 -13.86
N GLU A 88 -8.13 -19.49 -13.44
CA GLU A 88 -9.38 -19.66 -14.18
C GLU A 88 -9.56 -18.60 -15.30
N LYS A 89 -8.59 -17.68 -15.45
CA LYS A 89 -8.63 -16.57 -16.41
C LYS A 89 -9.84 -15.66 -16.24
N ILE A 90 -10.39 -15.59 -15.03
CA ILE A 90 -11.43 -14.63 -14.67
C ILE A 90 -10.79 -13.25 -14.64
N LYS A 91 -11.28 -12.34 -15.48
CA LYS A 91 -10.85 -10.95 -15.54
C LYS A 91 -12.09 -10.07 -15.62
N ALA A 92 -12.09 -8.98 -14.89
CA ALA A 92 -13.05 -7.90 -15.11
C ALA A 92 -12.63 -7.13 -16.35
N SER A 93 -13.57 -6.82 -17.23
CA SER A 93 -13.36 -5.89 -18.34
C SER A 93 -13.41 -4.45 -17.86
N ASP A 94 -12.75 -3.55 -18.62
CA ASP A 94 -12.73 -2.12 -18.28
C ASP A 94 -14.15 -1.55 -18.38
N GLU A 95 -14.97 -2.02 -19.32
CA GLU A 95 -16.36 -1.62 -19.47
C GLU A 95 -17.23 -2.02 -18.27
N GLU A 96 -17.02 -3.21 -17.69
CA GLU A 96 -17.72 -3.63 -16.46
C GLU A 96 -17.31 -2.77 -15.26
N ILE A 97 -16.03 -2.42 -15.16
CA ILE A 97 -15.51 -1.56 -14.08
C ILE A 97 -16.12 -0.15 -14.21
N ASP A 98 -16.11 0.42 -15.42
CA ASP A 98 -16.67 1.75 -15.68
C ASP A 98 -18.17 1.82 -15.41
N GLN A 99 -18.91 0.76 -15.74
CA GLN A 99 -20.34 0.65 -15.43
C GLN A 99 -20.58 0.63 -13.93
N VAL A 100 -19.85 -0.21 -13.18
CA VAL A 100 -19.99 -0.28 -11.71
C VAL A 100 -19.62 1.06 -11.06
N ILE A 101 -18.57 1.74 -11.54
CA ILE A 101 -18.20 3.08 -11.04
C ILE A 101 -19.31 4.09 -11.36
N ALA A 102 -19.90 4.05 -12.57
CA ALA A 102 -20.98 4.94 -12.94
C ALA A 102 -22.23 4.72 -12.08
N ASP A 103 -22.54 3.47 -11.74
CA ASP A 103 -23.68 3.14 -10.91
C ASP A 103 -23.44 3.50 -9.44
N MET A 104 -22.24 3.27 -8.91
CA MET A 104 -21.85 3.77 -7.58
C MET A 104 -21.95 5.30 -7.50
N LYS A 105 -21.59 6.04 -8.55
CA LYS A 105 -21.74 7.51 -8.59
C LYS A 105 -23.20 7.95 -8.59
N LYS A 106 -24.12 7.17 -9.17
CA LYS A 106 -25.56 7.46 -9.16
C LYS A 106 -26.21 7.11 -7.83
N GLU A 107 -25.80 6.02 -7.20
CA GLU A 107 -26.33 5.57 -5.90
C GLU A 107 -25.75 6.36 -4.72
N SER A 108 -24.53 6.86 -4.88
CA SER A 108 -23.93 7.75 -3.89
C SER A 108 -24.55 9.14 -4.00
N ASN A 109 -25.30 9.57 -3.00
CA ASN A 109 -25.59 11.00 -2.76
C ASN A 109 -24.32 11.81 -2.38
N LEU A 110 -23.13 11.37 -2.82
CA LEU A 110 -21.83 11.97 -2.52
C LEU A 110 -21.36 12.74 -3.75
N SER A 111 -21.18 14.05 -3.54
CA SER A 111 -20.77 15.02 -4.56
C SER A 111 -19.50 14.57 -5.31
N PRO A 112 -19.39 14.79 -6.63
CA PRO A 112 -18.24 14.40 -7.45
C PRO A 112 -16.87 14.80 -6.89
N GLU A 113 -16.81 15.87 -6.08
CA GLU A 113 -15.60 16.36 -5.44
C GLU A 113 -15.05 15.40 -4.36
N VAL A 114 -15.90 14.61 -3.69
CA VAL A 114 -15.48 13.70 -2.62
C VAL A 114 -14.81 12.44 -3.19
N PHE A 115 -15.28 11.95 -4.34
CA PHE A 115 -14.73 10.77 -5.00
C PHE A 115 -13.30 11.01 -5.53
N GLN A 116 -12.99 12.21 -6.03
CA GLN A 116 -11.64 12.56 -6.48
C GLN A 116 -10.63 12.73 -5.33
N GLN A 117 -11.07 12.98 -4.10
CA GLN A 117 -10.17 13.11 -2.95
C GLN A 117 -9.81 11.76 -2.29
N GLN A 118 -10.48 10.66 -2.65
CA GLN A 118 -10.28 9.34 -2.04
C GLN A 118 -9.44 8.35 -2.89
N LEU A 119 -9.12 8.71 -4.13
CA LEU A 119 -8.12 8.01 -4.96
C LEU A 119 -6.69 8.45 -4.56
#